data_AF-A0A2V3J652-F1
#
_entry.id   AF-A0A2V3J652-F1
#
_cell.length_a   1.000
_cell.length_b   1.000
_cell.length_c   1.000
_cell.angle_alpha   90.00
_cell.angle_beta   90.00
_cell.angle_gamma   90.00
#
_symmetry.space_group_name_H-M   'P 1'
#
loop_
_entity.id
_entity.type
_entity.pdbx_description
1 polymer ?
#
loop_
_entity_poly.entity_id
_entity_poly.type
_entity_poly.pdbx_seq_one_letter_code
_entity_poly.pdbx_strand_id
1 'polypeptide(L)'
;MAFVAGFHVSRSGFAGRKALSGRQDEKRVYSAGASRVRMLVLDATSTAEMDQILQSADENLVVVDYSTSWCGPCKKFAPVFEELSDKYADVVFVKVMGDASAESSELMKREGIRAVPAFHFWKQQQKVLDFTGARMDELERNINELK
;
A
#
# COMPACT_ATOMS: atom_id res chain seq x y z
N MET A 1 36.57 -55.47 5.42
CA MET A 1 36.03 -56.18 6.60
C MET A 1 36.84 -55.76 7.83
N ALA A 2 36.17 -55.61 8.98
CA ALA A 2 36.66 -55.14 10.30
C ALA A 2 37.01 -53.63 10.36
N PHE A 3 36.25 -52.70 10.98
CA PHE A 3 35.63 -52.55 12.33
C PHE A 3 36.62 -52.29 13.48
N VAL A 4 36.15 -51.48 14.45
CA VAL A 4 36.72 -51.05 15.77
C VAL A 4 37.47 -49.70 15.70
N ALA A 5 37.25 -48.64 16.50
CA ALA A 5 36.69 -48.39 17.85
C ALA A 5 35.91 -47.03 17.85
N GLY A 6 35.00 -46.65 18.76
CA GLY A 6 34.75 -47.06 20.14
C GLY A 6 34.99 -45.88 21.12
N PHE A 7 33.89 -45.22 21.54
CA PHE A 7 33.62 -44.54 22.84
C PHE A 7 34.63 -43.56 23.48
N HIS A 8 34.18 -42.35 23.89
CA HIS A 8 33.76 -42.05 25.28
C HIS A 8 33.30 -40.58 25.48
N VAL A 9 32.47 -40.42 26.51
CA VAL A 9 31.58 -39.34 27.00
C VAL A 9 32.26 -38.01 27.41
N SER A 10 31.51 -36.88 27.44
CA SER A 10 31.25 -36.13 28.69
C SER A 10 30.32 -34.90 28.52
N ARG A 11 29.50 -34.67 29.56
CA ARG A 11 28.44 -33.66 29.74
C ARG A 11 29.01 -32.33 30.22
N SER A 12 28.34 -31.22 29.88
CA SER A 12 28.12 -29.96 30.63
C SER A 12 27.93 -28.83 29.60
N GLY A 13 27.11 -27.80 29.74
CA GLY A 13 26.23 -27.27 30.77
C GLY A 13 25.58 -26.00 30.18
N PHE A 14 24.46 -25.60 30.76
CA PHE A 14 23.68 -24.39 30.46
C PHE A 14 24.50 -23.12 30.19
N ALA A 15 24.05 -22.28 29.24
CA ALA A 15 23.65 -20.87 29.46
C ALA A 15 23.47 -20.10 28.13
N GLY A 16 22.42 -19.27 28.05
CA GLY A 16 22.44 -18.09 27.18
C GLY A 16 21.52 -18.04 25.96
N ARG A 17 20.23 -18.40 26.09
CA ARG A 17 19.22 -17.86 25.15
C ARG A 17 18.97 -16.40 25.51
N LYS A 18 19.65 -15.49 24.83
CA LYS A 18 19.20 -14.09 24.73
C LYS A 18 18.28 -13.98 23.52
N ALA A 19 17.02 -13.66 23.82
CA ALA A 19 16.06 -13.05 22.92
C ALA A 19 16.68 -11.81 22.24
N LEU A 20 16.18 -11.46 21.05
CA LEU A 20 15.76 -10.10 20.68
C LEU A 20 15.25 -10.05 19.22
N SER A 21 14.05 -9.45 19.07
CA SER A 21 13.47 -8.80 17.88
C SER A 21 13.08 -9.72 16.70
N GLY A 22 11.80 -9.98 16.42
CA GLY A 22 10.78 -8.99 16.03
C GLY A 22 11.09 -8.52 14.59
N ARG A 23 10.29 -8.72 13.54
CA ARG A 23 8.83 -8.83 13.40
C ARG A 23 8.58 -9.59 12.09
N GLN A 24 7.81 -10.67 12.12
CA GLN A 24 7.26 -11.28 10.91
C GLN A 24 6.07 -10.42 10.53
N ASP A 25 6.24 -9.52 9.55
CA ASP A 25 5.10 -8.77 9.03
C ASP A 25 4.24 -9.72 8.18
N GLU A 26 3.12 -10.01 8.80
CA GLU A 26 2.07 -10.97 8.51
C GLU A 26 1.48 -10.78 7.11
N LYS A 27 1.45 -11.88 6.36
CA LYS A 27 0.64 -12.06 5.16
C LYS A 27 -0.84 -11.77 5.49
N ARG A 28 -1.29 -10.52 5.32
CA ARG A 28 -2.72 -10.18 5.36
C ARG A 28 -3.27 -10.20 3.95
N VAL A 29 -3.50 -11.42 3.48
CA VAL A 29 -4.28 -11.74 2.29
C VAL A 29 -5.65 -11.07 2.44
N TYR A 30 -6.06 -10.25 1.46
CA TYR A 30 -7.40 -9.70 1.32
C TYR A 30 -8.42 -10.86 1.40
N SER A 31 -8.97 -11.09 2.60
CA SER A 31 -9.97 -12.11 2.82
C SER A 31 -11.31 -11.60 2.32
N ALA A 32 -11.88 -12.32 1.34
CA ALA A 32 -13.25 -12.16 0.91
C ALA A 32 -14.20 -12.24 2.13
N GLY A 33 -14.90 -11.14 2.40
CA GLY A 33 -16.11 -11.06 3.22
C GLY A 33 -15.95 -11.14 4.75
N ALA A 34 -15.67 -10.01 5.42
CA ALA A 34 -16.20 -9.64 6.74
C ALA A 34 -15.65 -8.28 7.26
N SER A 35 -16.54 -7.30 7.43
CA SER A 35 -16.56 -6.20 8.41
C SER A 35 -15.25 -5.47 8.84
N ARG A 36 -15.08 -4.26 8.28
CA ARG A 36 -14.43 -3.04 8.82
C ARG A 36 -13.12 -3.20 9.61
N VAL A 37 -12.03 -3.43 8.88
CA VAL A 37 -10.77 -2.75 9.21
C VAL A 37 -10.63 -1.62 8.19
N ARG A 38 -11.18 -0.44 8.51
CA ARG A 38 -11.02 0.75 7.66
C ARG A 38 -9.62 1.31 7.88
N MET A 39 -8.65 0.83 7.12
CA MET A 39 -7.51 1.68 6.80
C MET A 39 -8.07 2.78 5.90
N LEU A 40 -8.07 4.02 6.40
CA LEU A 40 -8.69 5.16 5.73
C LEU A 40 -8.01 5.48 4.40
N VAL A 41 -6.69 5.29 4.36
CA VAL A 41 -5.89 5.30 3.14
C VAL A 41 -5.07 4.02 3.09
N LEU A 42 -5.14 3.31 1.97
CA LEU A 42 -4.33 2.13 1.68
C LEU A 42 -3.03 2.54 1.01
N ASP A 43 -1.92 1.87 1.32
CA ASP A 43 -0.68 2.02 0.57
C ASP A 43 -0.60 0.95 -0.52
N ALA A 44 -0.29 1.35 -1.76
CA ALA A 44 0.05 0.45 -2.84
C ALA A 44 1.52 0.64 -3.20
N THR A 45 2.33 -0.41 -2.99
CA THR A 45 3.79 -0.36 -3.16
C THR A 45 4.27 -1.08 -4.42
N SER A 46 3.39 -1.82 -5.09
CA SER A 46 3.66 -2.55 -6.33
C SER A 46 2.45 -2.58 -7.26
N THR A 47 2.67 -2.93 -8.53
CA THR A 47 1.60 -3.11 -9.52
C THR A 47 0.63 -4.21 -9.11
N ALA A 48 1.13 -5.30 -8.52
CA ALA A 48 0.29 -6.41 -8.06
C ALA A 48 -0.63 -5.99 -6.90
N GLU A 49 -0.12 -5.22 -5.93
CA GLU A 49 -0.94 -4.69 -4.83
C GLU A 49 -2.01 -3.73 -5.34
N MET A 50 -1.65 -2.85 -6.28
CA MET A 50 -2.60 -1.95 -6.92
C MET A 50 -3.74 -2.72 -7.62
N ASP A 51 -3.40 -3.73 -8.42
CA ASP A 51 -4.39 -4.56 -9.11
C ASP A 51 -5.29 -5.34 -8.14
N GLN A 52 -4.72 -5.82 -7.02
CA GLN A 52 -5.51 -6.47 -5.96
C GLN A 52 -6.49 -5.51 -5.29
N ILE A 53 -6.06 -4.28 -4.99
CA ILE A 53 -6.94 -3.26 -4.41
C ILE A 53 -8.10 -2.97 -5.37
N LEU A 54 -7.80 -2.74 -6.65
CA LEU A 54 -8.83 -2.48 -7.68
C LEU A 54 -9.83 -3.64 -7.83
N GLN A 55 -9.36 -4.88 -7.75
CA GLN A 55 -10.23 -6.06 -7.77
C GLN A 55 -11.12 -6.18 -6.53
N SER A 56 -10.60 -5.80 -5.36
CA SER A 56 -11.33 -5.86 -4.09
C SER A 56 -12.33 -4.72 -3.88
N ALA A 57 -12.24 -3.66 -4.68
CA ALA A 57 -13.08 -2.47 -4.53
C ALA A 57 -14.51 -2.64 -5.08
N ASP A 58 -14.79 -3.73 -5.82
CA ASP A 58 -16.08 -4.03 -6.45
C ASP A 58 -16.62 -2.83 -7.27
N GLU A 59 -17.74 -2.23 -6.83
CA GLU A 59 -18.39 -1.08 -7.46
C GLU A 59 -17.96 0.27 -6.85
N ASN A 60 -17.20 0.24 -5.74
CA ASN A 60 -16.77 1.45 -5.05
C ASN A 60 -15.77 2.23 -5.93
N LEU A 61 -15.84 3.55 -5.84
CA LEU A 61 -14.84 4.42 -6.43
C LEU A 61 -13.49 4.22 -5.72
N VAL A 62 -12.42 4.06 -6.47
CA VAL A 62 -11.04 4.06 -5.95
C VAL A 62 -10.35 5.33 -6.41
N VAL A 63 -9.79 6.07 -5.47
CA VAL A 63 -9.02 7.30 -5.72
C VAL A 63 -7.57 7.06 -5.31
N VAL A 64 -6.64 7.31 -6.23
CA VAL A 64 -5.21 7.04 -6.03
C VAL A 64 -4.43 8.35 -6.03
N ASP A 65 -3.72 8.67 -4.95
CA ASP A 65 -2.73 9.75 -4.85
C ASP A 65 -1.33 9.20 -5.18
N TYR A 66 -0.78 9.65 -6.30
CA TYR A 66 0.60 9.40 -6.69
C TYR A 66 1.49 10.55 -6.23
N SER A 67 2.41 10.24 -5.33
CA SER A 67 3.21 11.23 -4.60
C SER A 67 4.67 10.80 -4.43
N THR A 68 5.52 11.71 -3.95
CA THR A 68 6.91 11.42 -3.56
C THR A 68 7.29 12.10 -2.24
N SER A 69 8.30 11.55 -1.55
CA SER A 69 8.71 12.01 -0.20
C SER A 69 9.39 13.40 -0.19
N TRP A 70 9.94 13.83 -1.32
CA TRP A 70 10.64 15.12 -1.47
C TRP A 70 9.78 16.19 -2.16
N CYS A 71 8.57 15.85 -2.62
CA CYS A 71 7.64 16.78 -3.24
C CYS A 71 6.96 17.70 -2.21
N GLY A 72 7.30 18.99 -2.23
CA GLY A 72 6.72 20.01 -1.33
C GLY A 72 5.19 20.13 -1.42
N PRO A 73 4.59 20.28 -2.62
CA PRO A 73 3.13 20.31 -2.77
C PRO A 73 2.43 19.04 -2.26
N CYS A 74 3.02 17.86 -2.48
CA CYS A 74 2.47 16.58 -2.02
C CYS A 74 2.32 16.53 -0.49
N LYS A 75 3.33 17.03 0.25
CA LYS A 75 3.26 17.12 1.73
C LYS A 75 2.11 18.00 2.23
N LYS A 76 1.79 19.08 1.51
CA LYS A 76 0.66 19.94 1.86
C LYS A 76 -0.68 19.29 1.52
N PHE A 77 -0.70 18.40 0.53
CA PHE A 77 -1.90 17.75 0.04
C PHE A 77 -2.28 16.51 0.86
N ALA A 78 -1.29 15.80 1.41
CA ALA A 78 -1.51 14.61 2.25
C ALA A 78 -2.60 14.75 3.33
N PRO A 79 -2.65 15.80 4.18
CA PRO A 79 -3.70 15.93 5.19
C PRO A 79 -5.10 16.12 4.58
N VAL A 80 -5.20 16.73 3.40
CA VAL A 80 -6.48 16.89 2.69
C VAL A 80 -6.97 15.56 2.16
N PHE A 81 -6.05 14.73 1.63
CA PHE A 81 -6.38 13.40 1.16
C PHE A 81 -6.89 12.50 2.31
N GLU A 82 -6.24 12.59 3.48
CA GLU A 82 -6.67 11.90 4.70
C GLU A 82 -8.05 12.39 5.18
N GLU A 83 -8.29 13.70 5.22
CA GLU A 83 -9.61 14.27 5.59
C GLU A 83 -10.73 13.80 4.64
N LEU A 84 -10.47 13.75 3.33
CA LEU A 84 -11.42 13.25 2.36
C LEU A 84 -11.71 11.76 2.58
N SER A 85 -10.70 10.97 2.95
CA SER A 85 -10.89 9.55 3.26
C SER A 85 -11.75 9.31 4.51
N ASP A 86 -11.68 10.21 5.49
CA ASP A 86 -12.60 10.20 6.64
C ASP A 86 -14.03 10.57 6.24
N LYS A 87 -14.16 11.54 5.34
CA LYS A 87 -15.45 12.06 4.88
C LYS A 87 -16.21 11.08 3.97
N TYR A 88 -15.50 10.39 3.08
CA TYR A 88 -16.08 9.56 2.02
C TYR A 88 -15.85 8.07 2.27
N ALA A 89 -16.58 7.52 3.23
CA ALA A 89 -16.46 6.13 3.67
C ALA A 89 -16.90 5.07 2.63
N ASP A 90 -17.55 5.51 1.55
CA ASP A 90 -17.97 4.74 0.37
C ASP A 90 -16.93 4.75 -0.76
N VAL A 91 -15.79 5.40 -0.54
CA VAL A 91 -14.68 5.53 -1.50
C VAL A 91 -13.43 4.90 -0.91
N VAL A 92 -12.68 4.19 -1.75
CA VAL A 92 -11.39 3.59 -1.38
C VAL A 92 -10.28 4.58 -1.73
N PHE A 93 -9.54 5.04 -0.74
CA PHE A 93 -8.41 5.94 -0.94
C PHE A 93 -7.12 5.14 -0.92
N VAL A 94 -6.27 5.36 -1.92
CA VAL A 94 -5.01 4.66 -2.12
C VAL A 94 -3.90 5.68 -2.29
N LYS A 95 -2.74 5.43 -1.70
CA LYS A 95 -1.54 6.23 -1.83
C LYS A 95 -0.43 5.40 -2.44
N VAL A 96 0.28 6.00 -3.38
CA VAL A 96 1.46 5.43 -4.02
C VAL A 96 2.62 6.40 -3.81
N MET A 97 3.63 5.95 -3.07
CA MET A 97 4.87 6.70 -2.88
C MET A 97 5.90 6.24 -3.91
N GLY A 98 6.02 6.97 -5.02
CA GLY A 98 6.80 6.58 -6.17
C GLY A 98 8.31 6.42 -5.93
N ASP A 99 8.83 7.03 -4.87
CA ASP A 99 10.24 7.02 -4.47
C ASP A 99 10.53 6.11 -3.26
N ALA A 100 9.56 5.29 -2.82
CA ALA A 100 9.74 4.37 -1.69
C ALA A 100 10.53 3.10 -2.07
N SER A 101 10.32 2.55 -3.27
CA SER A 101 10.99 1.34 -3.76
C SER A 101 11.12 1.33 -5.29
N ALA A 102 11.86 0.34 -5.82
CA ALA A 102 11.91 0.13 -7.27
C ALA A 102 10.56 -0.31 -7.84
N GLU A 103 9.77 -1.08 -7.08
CA GLU A 103 8.45 -1.56 -7.49
C GLU A 103 7.42 -0.44 -7.53
N SER A 104 7.45 0.48 -6.56
CA SER A 104 6.58 1.66 -6.57
C SER A 104 6.93 2.60 -7.71
N SER A 105 8.23 2.73 -8.04
CA SER A 105 8.69 3.47 -9.21
C SER A 105 8.18 2.85 -10.50
N GLU A 106 8.17 1.52 -10.60
CA GLU A 106 7.63 0.81 -11.76
C GLU A 106 6.11 0.95 -11.88
N LEU A 107 5.39 0.91 -10.75
CA LEU A 107 3.96 1.23 -10.71
C LEU A 107 3.69 2.62 -11.26
N MET A 108 4.43 3.65 -10.83
CA MET A 108 4.29 5.01 -11.35
C MET A 108 4.50 5.07 -12.88
N LYS A 109 5.47 4.33 -13.41
CA LYS A 109 5.73 4.28 -14.86
C LYS A 109 4.60 3.59 -15.61
N ARG A 110 4.11 2.44 -15.12
CA ARG A 110 2.96 1.72 -15.70
C ARG A 110 1.76 2.64 -15.83
N GLU A 111 1.50 3.41 -14.79
CA GLU A 111 0.37 4.34 -14.70
C GLU A 111 0.58 5.63 -15.51
N GLY A 112 1.78 5.82 -16.10
CA GLY A 112 2.09 6.99 -16.91
C GLY A 112 2.27 8.27 -16.10
N ILE A 113 2.62 8.15 -14.81
CA ILE A 113 2.81 9.31 -13.92
C ILE A 113 4.12 10.02 -14.25
N ARG A 114 4.01 11.25 -14.74
CA ARG A 114 5.16 12.09 -15.16
C ARG A 114 5.42 13.26 -14.22
N ALA A 115 4.45 13.63 -13.39
CA ALA A 115 4.54 14.71 -12.42
C ALA A 115 3.65 14.39 -11.21
N VAL A 116 3.99 14.95 -10.06
CA VAL A 116 3.30 14.71 -8.78
C VAL A 116 2.95 16.04 -8.08
N PRO A 117 1.88 16.08 -7.26
CA PRO A 117 0.93 14.99 -7.06
C PRO A 117 0.06 14.75 -8.30
N ALA A 118 -0.36 13.51 -8.52
CA ALA A 118 -1.29 13.12 -9.57
C ALA A 118 -2.37 12.21 -9.00
N PHE A 119 -3.57 12.27 -9.58
CA PHE A 119 -4.74 11.58 -9.07
C PHE A 119 -5.40 10.77 -10.16
N HIS A 120 -5.58 9.46 -9.94
CA HIS A 120 -6.39 8.60 -10.80
C HIS A 120 -7.66 8.17 -10.06
N PHE A 121 -8.75 8.10 -10.80
CA PHE A 121 -10.05 7.60 -10.34
C PHE A 121 -10.37 6.34 -11.10
N TRP A 122 -10.72 5.29 -10.37
CA TRP A 122 -11.06 4.00 -10.92
C TRP A 122 -12.45 3.57 -10.47
N LYS A 123 -13.20 2.99 -11.40
CA LYS A 123 -14.47 2.33 -11.12
C LYS A 123 -14.52 1.05 -11.95
N GLN A 124 -14.90 -0.07 -11.33
CA GLN A 124 -14.99 -1.37 -12.01
C GLN A 124 -13.70 -1.72 -12.80
N GLN A 125 -12.54 -1.53 -12.18
CA GLN A 125 -11.20 -1.79 -12.76
C GLN A 125 -10.86 -0.97 -14.01
N GLN A 126 -11.62 0.09 -14.31
CA GLN A 126 -11.33 1.02 -15.39
C GLN A 126 -10.99 2.40 -14.83
N LYS A 127 -9.95 3.03 -15.40
CA LYS A 127 -9.63 4.41 -15.08
C LYS A 127 -10.65 5.32 -15.75
N VAL A 128 -11.45 6.00 -14.94
CA VAL A 128 -12.55 6.85 -15.41
C VAL A 128 -12.16 8.32 -15.50
N LEU A 129 -11.18 8.76 -14.71
CA LEU A 129 -10.68 10.12 -14.69
C LEU A 129 -9.24 10.17 -14.18
N ASP A 130 -8.44 11.09 -14.68
CA ASP A 130 -7.17 11.46 -14.06
C ASP A 130 -6.89 12.96 -14.19
N PHE A 131 -6.10 13.48 -13.25
CA PHE A 131 -5.52 14.82 -13.35
C PHE A 131 -4.20 14.90 -12.59
N THR A 132 -3.44 15.97 -12.84
CA THR A 132 -2.17 16.25 -12.18
C THR A 132 -2.18 17.63 -11.53
N GLY A 133 -1.49 17.75 -10.40
CA GLY A 133 -1.32 18.98 -9.64
C GLY A 133 -2.15 19.02 -8.35
N ALA A 134 -1.72 19.84 -7.40
CA ALA A 134 -2.34 19.99 -6.09
C ALA A 134 -3.66 20.82 -6.15
N ARG A 135 -4.70 20.26 -6.78
CA ARG A 135 -6.01 20.90 -7.02
C ARG A 135 -7.07 20.29 -6.09
N MET A 136 -7.16 20.82 -4.86
CA MET A 136 -8.03 20.27 -3.80
C MET A 136 -9.52 20.29 -4.19
N ASP A 137 -10.02 21.44 -4.67
CA ASP A 137 -11.42 21.59 -5.07
C ASP A 137 -11.83 20.67 -6.24
N GLU A 138 -10.88 20.34 -7.13
CA GLU A 138 -11.11 19.43 -8.25
C GLU A 138 -11.17 17.98 -7.78
N LEU A 139 -10.30 17.59 -6.83
CA LEU A 139 -10.34 16.27 -6.21
C LEU A 139 -11.71 16.00 -5.59
N GLU A 140 -12.18 16.91 -4.72
CA GLU A 140 -13.43 16.71 -4.00
C GLU A 140 -14.66 16.78 -4.93
N ARG A 141 -14.67 17.68 -5.92
CA ARG A 141 -15.75 17.69 -6.93
C ARG A 141 -15.85 16.35 -7.66
N ASN A 142 -14.73 15.83 -8.16
CA ASN A 142 -14.71 14.58 -8.90
C ASN A 142 -15.14 13.39 -8.02
N ILE A 143 -14.77 13.38 -6.73
CA ILE A 143 -15.25 12.37 -5.78
C ILE A 143 -16.79 12.40 -5.68
N ASN A 144 -17.39 13.59 -5.53
CA ASN A 144 -18.84 13.71 -5.43
C ASN A 144 -19.58 13.34 -6.72
N GLU A 145 -18.97 13.61 -7.89
CA GLU A 145 -19.58 13.28 -9.19
C GLU A 145 -19.48 11.79 -9.54
N LEU A 146 -18.43 11.10 -9.10
CA LEU A 146 -18.12 9.74 -9.56
C LEU A 146 -18.49 8.64 -8.56
N LYS A 147 -18.79 8.95 -7.30
CA LYS A 147 -19.13 7.94 -6.29
C LYS A 147 -20.52 7.32 -6.54
#